data_AF-A0A1F0CVP3-F1
#
_entry.id   AF-A0A1F0CVP3-F1
#
_cell.length_a   1.000
_cell.length_b   1.000
_cell.length_c   1.000
_cell.angle_alpha   90.00
_cell.angle_beta   90.00
_cell.angle_gamma   90.00
#
_symmetry.space_group_name_H-M   'P 1'
#
loop_
_entity.id
_entity.type
_entity.pdbx_description
1 polymer ?
#
loop_
_entity_poly.entity_id
_entity_poly.type
_entity_poly.pdbx_seq_one_letter_code
_entity_poly.pdbx_strand_id
1 'polypeptide(L)'
;MMLPEQQTQGRSNPADSTPQRSALPLPISEAGSALGMSPEVASGPRIRRGGVYICFTLLAVLCTVLAIFALLLATPSAPGLPLLVALDISIALVAVAWWGLSHLRCYRGTPRRLVAMALWWGASASSVLAVFTAADAASEIPEKLGLPILSTAFGGAWPEEITKALGIWMLLWIGRDWWNRPHHGLLAGVFVGLGMEVYESSLYALFLGVLHPSSDVVGAASAYGMRLLFGIGLHAVFSGLVGYGIGRALWGPRERSRMWRFGQVFGWGFAGFALHFLWNISWPEPAALFAMAAVWVAGVAALATCFYREEKALRQVEGGFSEP
;
A
#
# COMPACT_ATOMS: atom_id res chain seq x y z
N MET A 1 -81.99 -25.37 9.18
CA MET A 1 -82.60 -26.58 8.59
C MET A 1 -81.69 -27.75 8.95
N MET A 2 -82.21 -28.66 9.78
CA MET A 2 -81.66 -29.95 10.23
C MET A 2 -80.24 -30.03 10.85
N LEU A 3 -80.21 -30.14 12.19
CA LEU A 3 -79.36 -31.09 12.95
C LEU A 3 -79.82 -32.54 12.62
N PRO A 4 -79.08 -33.65 12.89
CA PRO A 4 -78.37 -33.90 14.17
C PRO A 4 -77.16 -34.89 14.18
N GLU A 5 -76.59 -35.07 15.38
CA GLU A 5 -76.06 -36.34 16.00
C GLU A 5 -74.91 -37.12 15.30
N GLN A 6 -73.98 -37.84 15.94
CA GLN A 6 -73.85 -38.49 17.26
C GLN A 6 -72.35 -38.86 17.45
N GLN A 7 -71.77 -38.79 18.66
CA GLN A 7 -71.28 -39.93 19.51
C GLN A 7 -70.27 -40.91 18.85
N THR A 8 -69.22 -41.51 19.45
CA THR A 8 -68.72 -41.70 20.83
C THR A 8 -67.39 -42.47 20.76
N GLN A 9 -66.47 -42.16 21.70
CA GLN A 9 -65.65 -43.03 22.58
C GLN A 9 -65.06 -44.41 22.18
N GLY A 10 -63.83 -44.65 22.68
CA GLY A 10 -63.27 -45.97 23.07
C GLY A 10 -61.76 -46.09 22.76
N ARG A 11 -60.79 -45.97 23.69
CA ARG A 11 -60.25 -47.01 24.64
C ARG A 11 -60.04 -48.38 23.94
N SER A 12 -58.96 -49.17 24.05
CA SER A 12 -57.82 -49.28 24.98
C SER A 12 -56.95 -50.48 24.52
N ASN A 13 -55.60 -50.35 24.42
CA ASN A 13 -54.57 -51.11 25.16
C ASN A 13 -54.19 -52.52 24.58
N PRO A 14 -53.25 -53.32 25.17
CA PRO A 14 -51.77 -53.33 24.99
C PRO A 14 -51.16 -54.74 24.65
N ALA A 15 -49.83 -54.87 24.80
CA ALA A 15 -48.97 -56.10 24.78
C ALA A 15 -48.64 -56.65 23.38
N ASP A 16 -47.47 -57.19 23.04
CA ASP A 16 -46.45 -58.00 23.74
C ASP A 16 -45.19 -57.96 22.83
N SER A 17 -43.91 -58.04 23.19
CA SER A 17 -43.22 -59.07 23.99
C SER A 17 -41.69 -58.78 23.96
N THR A 18 -41.02 -59.00 25.09
CA THR A 18 -39.55 -59.07 25.30
C THR A 18 -38.98 -60.43 24.81
N PRO A 19 -37.66 -60.65 24.55
CA PRO A 19 -36.62 -60.64 25.60
C PRO A 19 -35.16 -60.25 25.24
N GLN A 20 -34.43 -59.89 26.31
CA GLN A 20 -32.99 -59.87 26.58
C GLN A 20 -32.00 -60.50 25.57
N ARG A 21 -30.84 -59.83 25.35
CA ARG A 21 -29.51 -60.37 25.67
C ARG A 21 -28.39 -59.32 25.67
N SER A 22 -27.56 -59.40 26.69
CA SER A 22 -26.31 -58.66 26.88
C SER A 22 -25.22 -59.10 25.89
N ALA A 23 -24.46 -58.15 25.35
CA ALA A 23 -23.11 -58.40 24.85
C ALA A 23 -22.19 -57.24 25.26
N LEU A 24 -21.04 -57.60 25.82
CA LEU A 24 -19.96 -56.76 26.32
C LEU A 24 -19.37 -55.83 25.23
N PRO A 25 -18.70 -54.72 25.62
CA PRO A 25 -18.00 -53.87 24.67
C PRO A 25 -16.73 -54.57 24.15
N LEU A 26 -16.57 -54.60 22.83
CA LEU A 26 -15.32 -54.98 22.17
C LEU A 26 -14.25 -53.89 22.42
N PRO A 27 -12.97 -54.25 22.58
CA PRO A 27 -11.89 -53.29 22.78
C PRO A 27 -11.66 -52.50 21.49
N ILE A 28 -11.75 -51.17 21.56
CA ILE A 28 -11.26 -50.27 20.50
C ILE A 28 -9.74 -50.30 20.57
N SER A 29 -9.16 -51.31 19.93
CA SER A 29 -7.77 -51.40 19.57
C SER A 29 -7.73 -51.52 18.06
N GLU A 30 -7.06 -50.56 17.41
CA GLU A 30 -6.64 -50.62 16.01
C GLU A 30 -7.74 -50.50 14.93
N ALA A 31 -8.31 -49.31 14.82
CA ALA A 31 -8.88 -48.81 13.55
C ALA A 31 -8.46 -47.36 13.27
N GLY A 32 -7.22 -47.02 13.63
CA GLY A 32 -6.64 -45.67 13.51
C GLY A 32 -5.51 -45.55 12.48
N SER A 33 -5.48 -46.40 11.46
CA SER A 33 -4.42 -46.38 10.43
C SER A 33 -4.96 -46.50 9.00
N ALA A 34 -6.07 -45.84 8.71
CA ALA A 34 -6.64 -45.79 7.36
C ALA A 34 -7.32 -44.46 7.08
N LEU A 35 -6.58 -43.36 7.20
CA LEU A 35 -6.82 -42.09 6.51
C LEU A 35 -5.52 -41.30 6.65
N GLY A 36 -4.66 -41.40 5.65
CA GLY A 36 -3.37 -40.69 5.56
C GLY A 36 -3.53 -39.19 5.39
N MET A 37 -4.25 -38.54 6.31
CA MET A 37 -4.16 -37.11 6.51
C MET A 37 -2.98 -36.86 7.45
N SER A 38 -1.81 -36.62 6.86
CA SER A 38 -0.77 -35.88 7.54
C SER A 38 -1.43 -34.65 8.19
N PRO A 39 -1.24 -34.38 9.48
CA PRO A 39 -1.74 -33.15 10.06
C PRO A 39 -1.16 -32.01 9.22
N GLU A 40 -2.04 -31.28 8.53
CA GLU A 40 -1.67 -30.06 7.82
C GLU A 40 -1.14 -29.12 8.90
N VAL A 41 0.18 -29.14 9.10
CA VAL A 41 0.86 -28.23 10.02
C VAL A 41 0.50 -26.85 9.52
N ALA A 42 -0.42 -26.19 10.21
CA ALA A 42 -0.92 -24.88 9.86
C ALA A 42 0.28 -23.96 9.68
N SER A 43 0.70 -23.79 8.43
CA SER A 43 1.93 -23.11 8.17
C SER A 43 1.71 -21.64 8.47
N GLY A 44 2.47 -21.09 9.41
CA GLY A 44 2.38 -19.68 9.78
C GLY A 44 2.48 -18.76 8.56
N PRO A 45 2.08 -17.47 8.70
CA PRO A 45 1.94 -16.54 7.58
C PRO A 45 3.18 -16.49 6.66
N ARG A 46 3.00 -16.59 5.34
CA ARG A 46 4.11 -16.67 4.37
C ARG A 46 4.06 -15.55 3.34
N ILE A 47 5.22 -15.24 2.77
CA ILE A 47 5.31 -14.45 1.53
C ILE A 47 4.99 -15.37 0.36
N ARG A 48 4.03 -14.99 -0.47
CA ARG A 48 3.59 -15.81 -1.61
C ARG A 48 4.52 -15.64 -2.80
N ARG A 49 5.20 -16.71 -3.18
CA ARG A 49 6.18 -16.73 -4.29
C ARG A 49 5.58 -17.20 -5.62
N GLY A 50 4.39 -16.70 -5.96
CA GLY A 50 3.72 -17.02 -7.23
C GLY A 50 4.14 -16.10 -8.39
N GLY A 51 3.40 -16.14 -9.50
CA GLY A 51 3.69 -15.32 -10.69
C GLY A 51 3.79 -13.81 -10.41
N VAL A 52 2.94 -13.27 -9.52
CA VAL A 52 3.00 -11.85 -9.10
C VAL A 52 4.33 -11.53 -8.41
N TYR A 53 4.86 -12.42 -7.57
CA TYR A 53 6.15 -12.22 -6.91
C TYR A 53 7.30 -12.25 -7.91
N ILE A 54 7.25 -13.16 -8.88
CA ILE A 54 8.25 -13.25 -9.95
C ILE A 54 8.23 -11.96 -10.78
N CYS A 55 7.05 -11.53 -11.24
CA CYS A 55 6.88 -10.30 -11.99
C CYS A 55 7.39 -9.08 -11.20
N PHE A 56 7.02 -8.97 -9.92
CA PHE A 56 7.49 -7.93 -9.02
C PHE A 56 9.02 -7.90 -8.97
N THR A 57 9.63 -9.07 -8.74
CA THR A 57 11.08 -9.20 -8.55
C THR A 57 11.83 -8.87 -9.84
N LEU A 58 11.37 -9.38 -11.00
CA LEU A 58 12.01 -9.12 -12.28
C LEU A 58 11.98 -7.64 -12.64
N LEU A 59 10.81 -6.99 -12.49
CA LEU A 59 10.68 -5.55 -12.74
C LEU A 59 11.52 -4.73 -11.76
N ALA A 60 11.45 -5.02 -10.46
CA ALA A 60 12.20 -4.30 -9.45
C ALA A 60 13.72 -4.44 -9.65
N VAL A 61 14.23 -5.65 -9.94
CA VAL A 61 15.66 -5.87 -10.22
C VAL A 61 16.11 -5.11 -11.46
N LEU A 62 15.40 -5.28 -12.59
CA LEU A 62 15.74 -4.58 -13.83
C LEU A 62 15.76 -3.06 -13.63
N CYS A 63 14.71 -2.52 -13.01
CA CYS A 63 14.61 -1.10 -12.75
C CYS A 63 15.63 -0.62 -11.70
N THR A 64 16.08 -1.47 -10.77
CA THR A 64 17.14 -1.10 -9.82
C THR A 64 18.46 -0.87 -10.54
N VAL A 65 18.80 -1.72 -11.51
CA VAL A 65 20.01 -1.54 -12.31
C VAL A 65 19.96 -0.20 -13.06
N LEU A 66 18.83 0.10 -13.69
CA LEU A 66 18.63 1.37 -14.40
C LEU A 66 18.63 2.59 -13.47
N ALA A 67 18.00 2.48 -12.30
CA ALA A 67 17.96 3.51 -11.27
C ALA A 67 19.37 3.85 -10.75
N ILE A 68 20.17 2.83 -10.43
CA ILE A 68 21.56 3.01 -10.00
C ILE A 68 22.37 3.67 -11.12
N PHE A 69 22.23 3.18 -12.36
CA PHE A 69 22.93 3.77 -13.50
C PHE A 69 22.57 5.24 -13.70
N ALA A 70 21.30 5.62 -13.58
CA ALA A 70 20.85 6.99 -13.67
C ALA A 70 21.45 7.89 -12.56
N LEU A 71 21.48 7.41 -11.30
CA LEU A 71 22.12 8.15 -10.20
C LEU A 71 23.62 8.33 -10.42
N LEU A 72 24.30 7.31 -10.94
CA LEU A 72 25.72 7.40 -11.27
C LEU A 72 25.98 8.40 -12.40
N LEU A 73 25.15 8.40 -13.45
CA LEU A 73 25.25 9.39 -14.53
C LEU A 73 24.94 10.82 -14.06
N ALA A 74 24.03 10.98 -13.09
CA ALA A 74 23.72 12.27 -12.49
C ALA A 74 24.83 12.80 -11.56
N THR A 75 25.89 12.02 -11.30
CA THR A 75 27.02 12.39 -10.44
C THR A 75 28.30 12.62 -11.27
N PRO A 76 28.44 13.76 -11.97
CA PRO A 76 29.57 13.99 -12.87
C PRO A 76 30.91 14.25 -12.13
N SER A 77 30.90 14.51 -10.82
CA SER A 77 32.11 14.77 -10.05
C SER A 77 32.65 13.54 -9.31
N ALA A 78 33.92 13.22 -9.55
CA ALA A 78 34.71 12.40 -8.61
C ALA A 78 34.92 13.21 -7.31
N PRO A 79 34.67 12.66 -6.11
CA PRO A 79 34.69 11.24 -5.72
C PRO A 79 33.31 10.64 -5.34
N GLY A 80 32.19 11.14 -5.89
CA GLY A 80 30.85 10.63 -5.53
C GLY A 80 30.34 11.06 -4.15
N LEU A 81 30.99 12.05 -3.52
CA LEU A 81 30.55 12.65 -2.26
C LEU A 81 29.12 13.20 -2.31
N PRO A 82 28.64 13.87 -3.38
CA PRO A 82 27.25 14.33 -3.47
C PRO A 82 26.24 13.18 -3.36
N LEU A 83 26.56 12.02 -3.95
CA LEU A 83 25.74 10.81 -3.87
C LEU A 83 25.68 10.29 -2.43
N LEU A 84 26.82 10.26 -1.72
CA LEU A 84 26.83 9.86 -0.31
C LEU A 84 25.94 10.77 0.55
N VAL A 85 26.02 12.09 0.35
CA VAL A 85 25.15 13.04 1.07
C VAL A 85 23.67 12.78 0.76
N ALA A 86 23.30 12.60 -0.50
CA ALA A 86 21.92 12.30 -0.89
C ALA A 86 21.42 10.97 -0.28
N LEU A 87 22.28 9.94 -0.25
CA LEU A 87 21.97 8.65 0.36
C LEU A 87 21.83 8.75 1.88
N ASP A 88 22.70 9.48 2.56
CA ASP A 88 22.65 9.67 4.01
C ASP A 88 21.35 10.37 4.43
N ILE A 89 20.97 11.44 3.71
CA ILE A 89 19.69 12.14 3.94
C ILE A 89 18.51 11.20 3.68
N SER A 90 18.56 10.43 2.58
CA SER A 90 17.53 9.44 2.23
C SER A 90 17.34 8.37 3.31
N ILE A 91 18.44 7.82 3.83
CA ILE A 91 18.42 6.82 4.90
C ILE A 91 17.84 7.42 6.18
N ALA A 92 18.25 8.64 6.54
CA ALA A 92 17.73 9.34 7.71
C ALA A 92 16.21 9.59 7.59
N LEU A 93 15.74 10.06 6.44
CA LEU A 93 14.32 10.28 6.17
C LEU A 93 13.52 8.98 6.30
N VAL A 94 13.99 7.89 5.67
CA VAL A 94 13.33 6.58 5.75
C VAL A 94 13.30 6.06 7.18
N ALA A 95 14.41 6.20 7.91
CA ALA A 95 14.51 5.73 9.29
C ALA A 95 13.53 6.48 10.21
N VAL A 96 13.44 7.81 10.09
CA VAL A 96 12.51 8.63 10.89
C VAL A 96 11.06 8.31 10.55
N ALA A 97 10.71 8.25 9.27
CA ALA A 97 9.36 7.92 8.83
C ALA A 97 8.94 6.51 9.26
N TRP A 98 9.82 5.52 9.08
CA TRP A 98 9.57 4.15 9.53
C TRP A 98 9.43 4.07 11.04
N TRP A 99 10.31 4.74 11.79
CA TRP A 99 10.20 4.81 13.25
C TRP A 99 8.84 5.36 13.68
N GLY A 100 8.39 6.48 13.12
CA GLY A 100 7.07 7.05 13.43
C GLY A 100 5.91 6.10 13.12
N LEU A 101 5.91 5.50 11.93
CA LEU A 101 4.86 4.54 11.51
C LEU A 101 4.85 3.26 12.35
N SER A 102 6.03 2.82 12.84
CA SER A 102 6.14 1.59 13.61
C SER A 102 5.44 1.64 14.98
N HIS A 103 5.12 2.83 15.47
CA HIS A 103 4.37 3.04 16.72
C HIS A 103 2.85 2.98 16.54
N LEU A 104 2.35 2.93 15.30
CA LEU A 104 0.93 2.84 15.01
C LEU A 104 0.40 1.42 15.24
N ARG A 105 -0.84 1.27 15.72
CA ARG A 105 -1.48 -0.05 15.89
C ARG A 105 -1.67 -0.74 14.54
N CYS A 106 -1.92 0.02 13.48
CA CYS A 106 -2.04 -0.50 12.11
C CYS A 106 -0.74 -1.15 11.61
N TYR A 107 0.42 -0.81 12.18
CA TYR A 107 1.71 -1.42 11.84
C TYR A 107 1.95 -2.77 12.54
N ARG A 108 1.21 -3.07 13.61
CA ARG A 108 1.39 -4.32 14.38
C ARG A 108 1.27 -5.54 13.48
N GLY A 109 2.26 -6.43 13.57
CA GLY A 109 2.35 -7.62 12.74
C GLY A 109 2.87 -7.39 11.33
N THR A 110 3.25 -6.17 10.94
CA THR A 110 3.88 -5.92 9.63
C THR A 110 5.31 -6.48 9.59
N PRO A 111 5.61 -7.43 8.69
CA PRO A 111 6.96 -7.96 8.55
C PRO A 111 7.89 -6.94 7.88
N ARG A 112 9.10 -6.76 8.42
CA ARG A 112 10.13 -5.85 7.88
C ARG A 112 10.45 -6.10 6.40
N ARG A 113 10.32 -7.35 5.95
CA ARG A 113 10.54 -7.72 4.53
C ARG A 113 9.53 -7.04 3.59
N LEU A 114 8.26 -6.90 3.99
CA LEU A 114 7.28 -6.20 3.14
C LEU A 114 7.53 -4.70 3.10
N VAL A 115 7.99 -4.11 4.20
CA VAL A 115 8.44 -2.70 4.24
C VAL A 115 9.62 -2.50 3.29
N ALA A 116 10.64 -3.36 3.36
CA ALA A 116 11.79 -3.29 2.46
C ALA A 116 11.39 -3.47 0.99
N MET A 117 10.48 -4.40 0.68
CA MET A 117 9.97 -4.57 -0.69
C MET A 117 9.17 -3.36 -1.17
N ALA A 118 8.39 -2.71 -0.29
CA ALA A 118 7.65 -1.50 -0.63
C ALA A 118 8.58 -0.34 -0.96
N LEU A 119 9.56 -0.06 -0.09
CA LEU A 119 10.60 0.94 -0.34
C LEU A 119 11.36 0.62 -1.63
N TRP A 120 11.72 -0.64 -1.83
CA TRP A 120 12.44 -1.10 -3.02
C TRP A 120 11.64 -0.85 -4.30
N TRP A 121 10.34 -1.17 -4.34
CA TRP A 121 9.49 -0.90 -5.50
C TRP A 121 9.43 0.59 -5.81
N GLY A 122 9.22 1.43 -4.80
CA GLY A 122 9.19 2.89 -4.95
C GLY A 122 10.47 3.44 -5.57
N ALA A 123 11.61 3.08 -4.97
CA ALA A 123 12.92 3.58 -5.37
C ALA A 123 13.45 3.01 -6.70
N SER A 124 12.81 1.95 -7.22
CA SER A 124 13.24 1.29 -8.46
C SER A 124 12.15 1.31 -9.51
N ALA A 125 11.31 0.27 -9.58
CA ALA A 125 10.31 0.07 -10.61
C ALA A 125 9.37 1.25 -10.75
N SER A 126 8.86 1.81 -9.64
CA SER A 126 7.96 2.95 -9.71
C SER A 126 8.63 4.17 -10.34
N SER A 127 9.81 4.53 -9.83
CA SER A 127 10.54 5.70 -10.30
C SER A 127 11.00 5.55 -11.76
N VAL A 128 11.58 4.39 -12.11
CA VAL A 128 12.14 4.17 -13.45
C VAL A 128 11.07 4.02 -14.50
N LEU A 129 10.02 3.24 -14.24
CA LEU A 129 8.93 3.08 -15.19
C LEU A 129 8.21 4.41 -15.40
N ALA A 130 8.03 5.23 -14.35
CA ALA A 130 7.39 6.52 -14.53
C ALA A 130 8.27 7.51 -15.30
N VAL A 131 9.47 7.79 -14.75
CA VAL A 131 10.35 8.86 -15.21
C VAL A 131 10.96 8.54 -16.58
N PHE A 132 11.46 7.32 -16.80
CA PHE A 132 12.24 7.01 -18.00
C PHE A 132 11.43 6.39 -19.14
N THR A 133 10.13 6.14 -18.98
CA THR A 133 9.33 5.54 -20.06
C THR A 133 8.13 6.37 -20.50
N ALA A 134 7.52 7.13 -19.59
CA ALA A 134 6.23 7.76 -19.87
C ALA A 134 6.16 9.26 -19.55
N ALA A 135 7.04 9.78 -18.68
CA ALA A 135 7.00 11.18 -18.25
C ALA A 135 7.14 12.17 -19.42
N ASP A 136 8.12 11.97 -20.31
CA ASP A 136 8.32 12.88 -21.46
C ASP A 136 7.12 12.87 -22.40
N ALA A 137 6.68 11.68 -22.82
CA ALA A 137 5.52 11.53 -23.69
C ALA A 137 4.23 12.10 -23.07
N ALA A 138 4.05 11.96 -21.76
CA ALA A 138 2.91 12.55 -21.05
C ALA A 138 3.00 14.08 -20.98
N SER A 139 4.19 14.64 -20.78
CA SER A 139 4.45 16.09 -20.72
C SER A 139 4.16 16.79 -22.05
N GLU A 140 4.37 16.11 -23.18
CA GLU A 140 4.10 16.65 -24.52
C GLU A 140 2.60 16.84 -24.82
N ILE A 141 1.71 16.08 -24.16
CA ILE A 141 0.27 16.15 -24.41
C ILE A 141 -0.27 17.57 -24.17
N PRO A 142 -0.15 18.15 -22.95
CA PRO A 142 -0.62 19.50 -22.69
C PRO A 142 0.14 20.57 -23.47
N GLU A 143 1.43 20.38 -23.77
CA GLU A 143 2.19 21.28 -24.67
C GLU A 143 1.51 21.40 -26.04
N LYS A 144 1.18 20.26 -26.66
CA LYS A 144 0.48 20.20 -27.95
C LYS A 144 -0.95 20.74 -27.91
N LEU A 145 -1.57 20.75 -26.73
CA LEU A 145 -2.90 21.33 -26.50
C LEU A 145 -2.86 22.83 -26.15
N GLY A 146 -1.68 23.45 -26.11
CA GLY A 146 -1.52 24.86 -25.76
C GLY A 146 -1.72 25.15 -24.25
N LEU A 147 -1.47 24.15 -23.40
CA LEU A 147 -1.61 24.21 -21.95
C LEU A 147 -0.27 23.89 -21.23
N PRO A 148 0.85 24.58 -21.55
CA PRO A 148 2.18 24.24 -21.01
C PRO A 148 2.25 24.25 -19.47
N ILE A 149 1.41 25.05 -18.82
CA ILE A 149 1.26 25.07 -17.35
C ILE A 149 0.94 23.70 -16.73
N LEU A 150 0.35 22.78 -17.50
CA LEU A 150 0.01 21.43 -17.08
C LEU A 150 1.07 20.38 -17.47
N SER A 151 2.14 20.75 -18.18
CA SER A 151 3.14 19.81 -18.71
C SER A 151 3.78 18.96 -17.62
N THR A 152 4.34 19.61 -16.61
CA THR A 152 4.94 18.97 -15.43
C THR A 152 3.93 18.15 -14.63
N ALA A 153 2.67 18.58 -14.60
CA ALA A 153 1.59 17.85 -13.93
C ALA A 153 1.23 16.54 -14.63
N PHE A 154 1.14 16.54 -15.96
CA PHE A 154 0.94 15.33 -16.74
C PHE A 154 2.16 14.41 -16.68
N GLY A 155 3.36 14.95 -16.86
CA GLY A 155 4.62 14.22 -16.83
C GLY A 155 4.89 13.52 -15.51
N GLY A 156 4.72 14.22 -14.39
CA GLY A 156 4.99 13.67 -13.08
C GLY A 156 3.83 12.89 -12.49
N ALA A 157 2.58 13.40 -12.51
CA ALA A 157 1.53 12.75 -11.73
C ALA A 157 0.97 11.48 -12.37
N TRP A 158 0.76 11.48 -13.68
CA TRP A 158 0.08 10.36 -14.35
C TRP A 158 0.90 9.07 -14.31
N PRO A 159 2.10 9.00 -14.91
CA PRO A 159 2.84 7.74 -14.97
C PRO A 159 3.31 7.29 -13.57
N GLU A 160 3.60 8.21 -12.67
CA GLU A 160 4.01 7.86 -11.32
C GLU A 160 2.90 7.21 -10.49
N GLU A 161 1.71 7.81 -10.43
CA GLU A 161 0.65 7.24 -9.58
C GLU A 161 0.20 5.86 -10.08
N ILE A 162 0.25 5.60 -11.40
CA ILE A 162 -0.05 4.28 -11.96
C ILE A 162 0.98 3.24 -11.52
N THR A 163 2.26 3.57 -11.61
CA THR A 163 3.35 2.63 -11.29
C THR A 163 3.46 2.38 -9.77
N LYS A 164 3.18 3.40 -8.94
CA LYS A 164 3.04 3.24 -7.48
C LYS A 164 1.85 2.35 -7.14
N ALA A 165 0.68 2.61 -7.73
CA ALA A 165 -0.54 1.81 -7.53
C ALA A 165 -0.33 0.34 -7.88
N LEU A 166 0.35 0.05 -9.01
CA LEU A 166 0.70 -1.31 -9.42
C LEU A 166 1.54 -2.02 -8.35
N GLY A 167 2.60 -1.37 -7.87
CA GLY A 167 3.45 -1.92 -6.82
C GLY A 167 2.70 -2.21 -5.53
N ILE A 168 1.88 -1.26 -5.10
CA ILE A 168 1.03 -1.43 -3.92
C ILE A 168 0.15 -2.66 -4.09
N TRP A 169 -0.58 -2.78 -5.19
CA TRP A 169 -1.43 -3.94 -5.45
C TRP A 169 -0.64 -5.27 -5.45
N MET A 170 0.52 -5.32 -6.12
CA MET A 170 1.37 -6.51 -6.13
C MET A 170 1.86 -6.89 -4.73
N LEU A 171 2.30 -5.92 -3.92
CA LEU A 171 2.77 -6.15 -2.56
C LEU A 171 1.66 -6.64 -1.63
N LEU A 172 0.47 -6.06 -1.74
CA LEU A 172 -0.72 -6.49 -1.02
C LEU A 172 -1.11 -7.94 -1.38
N TRP A 173 -0.87 -8.36 -2.63
CA TRP A 173 -1.07 -9.75 -3.05
C TRP A 173 0.03 -10.70 -2.53
N ILE A 174 1.29 -10.31 -2.69
CA ILE A 174 2.48 -11.06 -2.25
C ILE A 174 2.45 -11.28 -0.73
N GLY A 175 2.12 -10.22 0.00
CA GLY A 175 2.07 -10.16 1.45
C GLY A 175 0.72 -10.51 2.05
N ARG A 176 -0.25 -11.03 1.28
CA ARG A 176 -1.66 -11.13 1.71
C ARG A 176 -1.92 -11.95 2.98
N ASP A 177 -0.97 -12.77 3.43
CA ASP A 177 -1.10 -13.52 4.68
C ASP A 177 -0.82 -12.62 5.90
N TRP A 178 -0.01 -11.57 5.72
CA TRP A 178 0.34 -10.55 6.72
C TRP A 178 -0.50 -9.28 6.53
N TRP A 179 -0.53 -8.78 5.29
CA TRP A 179 -1.26 -7.60 4.89
C TRP A 179 -2.64 -8.00 4.37
N ASN A 180 -3.60 -8.20 5.27
CA ASN A 180 -4.95 -8.68 4.96
C ASN A 180 -6.07 -7.79 5.52
N ARG A 181 -5.78 -6.51 5.71
CA ARG A 181 -6.71 -5.53 6.32
C ARG A 181 -6.62 -4.22 5.54
N PRO A 182 -7.69 -3.41 5.50
CA PRO A 182 -7.70 -2.18 4.73
C PRO A 182 -6.53 -1.23 5.02
N HIS A 183 -6.15 -1.01 6.28
CA HIS A 183 -5.02 -0.15 6.65
C HIS A 183 -3.64 -0.68 6.20
N HIS A 184 -3.50 -1.97 5.88
CA HIS A 184 -2.24 -2.44 5.30
C HIS A 184 -2.01 -1.83 3.90
N GLY A 185 -3.09 -1.43 3.23
CA GLY A 185 -3.01 -0.61 2.02
C GLY A 185 -2.40 0.78 2.26
N LEU A 186 -2.75 1.45 3.37
CA LEU A 186 -2.12 2.72 3.78
C LEU A 186 -0.62 2.54 3.96
N LEU A 187 -0.21 1.51 4.71
CA LEU A 187 1.21 1.24 4.97
C LEU A 187 1.98 0.94 3.69
N ALA A 188 1.46 0.05 2.84
CA ALA A 188 2.08 -0.27 1.57
C ALA A 188 2.23 0.99 0.69
N GLY A 189 1.17 1.80 0.62
CA GLY A 189 1.18 3.07 -0.11
C GLY A 189 2.23 4.05 0.39
N VAL A 190 2.26 4.29 1.70
CA VAL A 190 3.22 5.20 2.34
C VAL A 190 4.66 4.74 2.09
N PHE A 191 4.96 3.45 2.27
CA PHE A 191 6.33 2.96 2.05
C PHE A 191 6.74 2.91 0.56
N VAL A 192 5.82 2.62 -0.36
CA VAL A 192 6.08 2.73 -1.81
C VAL A 192 6.35 4.19 -2.19
N GLY A 193 5.51 5.12 -1.72
CA GLY A 193 5.70 6.55 -1.95
C GLY A 193 7.02 7.05 -1.38
N LEU A 194 7.37 6.66 -0.16
CA LEU A 194 8.62 7.03 0.49
C LEU A 194 9.86 6.50 -0.27
N GLY A 195 9.78 5.29 -0.82
CA GLY A 195 10.84 4.75 -1.68
C GLY A 195 11.04 5.61 -2.94
N MET A 196 9.96 6.04 -3.56
CA MET A 196 10.06 6.94 -4.72
C MET A 196 10.59 8.33 -4.32
N GLU A 197 10.13 8.88 -3.20
CA GLU A 197 10.54 10.18 -2.69
C GLU A 197 12.05 10.28 -2.49
N VAL A 198 12.67 9.24 -1.90
CA VAL A 198 14.12 9.26 -1.68
C VAL A 198 14.91 9.11 -2.97
N TYR A 199 14.42 8.32 -3.93
CA TYR A 199 15.06 8.19 -5.23
C TYR A 199 14.99 9.49 -6.02
N GLU A 200 13.79 10.07 -6.14
CA GLU A 200 13.58 11.31 -6.88
C GLU A 200 14.35 12.47 -6.22
N SER A 201 14.28 12.60 -4.90
CA SER A 201 15.02 13.66 -4.20
C SER A 201 16.53 13.53 -4.36
N SER A 202 17.05 12.29 -4.40
CA SER A 202 18.46 12.05 -4.71
C SER A 202 18.79 12.45 -6.15
N LEU A 203 17.94 12.11 -7.11
CA LEU A 203 18.15 12.45 -8.52
C LEU A 203 18.18 13.98 -8.72
N TYR A 204 17.22 14.71 -8.15
CA TYR A 204 17.22 16.19 -8.19
C TYR A 204 18.44 16.79 -7.47
N ALA A 205 18.79 16.25 -6.30
CA ALA A 205 19.96 16.72 -5.55
C ALA A 205 21.24 16.60 -6.37
N LEU A 206 21.42 15.49 -7.06
CA LEU A 206 22.58 15.25 -7.91
C LEU A 206 22.58 16.16 -9.14
N PHE A 207 21.46 16.25 -9.87
CA PHE A 207 21.36 17.10 -11.06
C PHE A 207 21.55 18.59 -10.74
N LEU A 208 20.87 19.10 -9.72
CA LEU A 208 20.96 20.51 -9.33
C LEU A 208 22.26 20.81 -8.58
N GLY A 209 22.87 19.80 -7.96
CA GLY A 209 24.12 19.94 -7.23
C GLY A 209 25.24 20.48 -8.10
N VAL A 210 25.37 19.95 -9.31
CA VAL A 210 26.40 20.32 -10.30
C VAL A 210 26.26 21.77 -10.78
N LEU A 211 25.05 22.33 -10.68
CA LEU A 211 24.78 23.72 -11.07
C LEU A 211 25.09 24.72 -9.94
N HIS A 212 25.41 24.23 -8.73
CA HIS A 212 25.64 25.10 -7.58
C HIS A 212 27.04 25.73 -7.64
N PRO A 213 27.17 27.07 -7.47
CA PRO A 213 28.42 27.79 -7.72
C PRO A 213 29.55 27.46 -6.73
N SER A 214 29.23 26.94 -5.55
CA SER A 214 30.23 26.64 -4.51
C SER A 214 30.84 25.24 -4.64
N SER A 215 30.01 24.20 -4.71
CA SER A 215 30.41 22.80 -4.88
C SER A 215 29.19 21.92 -5.09
N ASP A 216 29.39 20.78 -5.75
CA ASP A 216 28.36 19.77 -5.98
C ASP A 216 27.78 19.22 -4.67
N VAL A 217 28.60 19.12 -3.62
CA VAL A 217 28.18 18.62 -2.30
C VAL A 217 27.22 19.60 -1.62
N VAL A 218 27.56 20.89 -1.60
CA VAL A 218 26.69 21.93 -1.03
C VAL A 218 25.43 22.06 -1.88
N GLY A 219 25.57 22.00 -3.21
CA GLY A 219 24.46 21.99 -4.14
C GLY A 219 23.49 20.84 -3.88
N ALA A 220 23.99 19.61 -3.79
CA ALA A 220 23.16 18.44 -3.52
C ALA A 220 22.46 18.52 -2.16
N ALA A 221 23.20 18.90 -1.11
CA ALA A 221 22.62 19.09 0.23
C ALA A 221 21.51 20.17 0.22
N SER A 222 21.75 21.31 -0.45
CA SER A 222 20.78 22.40 -0.53
C SER A 222 19.54 22.02 -1.34
N ALA A 223 19.71 21.40 -2.51
CA ALA A 223 18.62 20.96 -3.36
C ALA A 223 17.77 19.87 -2.67
N TYR A 224 18.40 18.88 -2.02
CA TYR A 224 17.67 17.90 -1.22
C TYR A 224 16.96 18.58 -0.05
N GLY A 225 17.65 19.47 0.68
CA GLY A 225 17.08 20.20 1.81
C GLY A 225 15.85 21.03 1.44
N MET A 226 15.86 21.67 0.27
CA MET A 226 14.70 22.39 -0.27
C MET A 226 13.54 21.45 -0.55
N ARG A 227 13.81 20.25 -1.10
CA ARG A 227 12.77 19.23 -1.31
C ARG A 227 12.18 18.73 0.01
N LEU A 228 12.97 18.61 1.08
CA LEU A 228 12.44 18.32 2.41
C LEU A 228 11.60 19.48 2.95
N LEU A 229 12.07 20.72 2.81
CA LEU A 229 11.37 21.87 3.38
C LEU A 229 10.00 22.08 2.74
N PHE A 230 9.92 21.98 1.41
CA PHE A 230 8.68 22.27 0.68
C PHE A 230 7.84 21.01 0.42
N GLY A 231 8.46 19.84 0.26
CA GLY A 231 7.79 18.65 -0.26
C GLY A 231 7.96 17.36 0.55
N ILE A 232 8.33 17.44 1.83
CA ILE A 232 8.48 16.25 2.67
C ILE A 232 7.21 15.39 2.68
N GLY A 233 7.37 14.10 2.41
CA GLY A 233 6.32 13.11 2.49
C GLY A 233 5.27 13.17 1.39
N LEU A 234 5.43 13.98 0.32
CA LEU A 234 4.41 14.12 -0.72
C LEU A 234 4.05 12.79 -1.38
N HIS A 235 5.05 12.05 -1.86
CA HIS A 235 4.78 10.77 -2.53
C HIS A 235 4.21 9.77 -1.52
N ALA A 236 4.72 9.77 -0.29
CA ALA A 236 4.18 8.95 0.79
C ALA A 236 2.70 9.26 1.07
N VAL A 237 2.31 10.53 1.05
CA VAL A 237 0.93 10.98 1.22
C VAL A 237 0.04 10.53 0.06
N PHE A 238 0.41 10.85 -1.18
CA PHE A 238 -0.41 10.54 -2.35
C PHE A 238 -0.58 9.03 -2.53
N SER A 239 0.52 8.28 -2.44
CA SER A 239 0.50 6.82 -2.52
C SER A 239 -0.18 6.17 -1.34
N GLY A 240 -0.08 6.74 -0.14
CA GLY A 240 -0.82 6.29 1.04
C GLY A 240 -2.33 6.33 0.81
N LEU A 241 -2.85 7.41 0.23
CA LEU A 241 -4.26 7.54 -0.14
C LEU A 241 -4.66 6.51 -1.19
N VAL A 242 -3.88 6.38 -2.28
CA VAL A 242 -4.11 5.36 -3.33
C VAL A 242 -4.13 3.96 -2.72
N GLY A 243 -3.15 3.65 -1.88
CA GLY A 243 -3.03 2.37 -1.19
C GLY A 243 -4.19 2.09 -0.25
N TYR A 244 -4.74 3.11 0.41
CA TYR A 244 -5.96 2.97 1.21
C TYR A 244 -7.14 2.52 0.35
N GLY A 245 -7.34 3.12 -0.82
CA GLY A 245 -8.37 2.70 -1.77
C GLY A 245 -8.24 1.24 -2.19
N ILE A 246 -7.03 0.83 -2.57
CA ILE A 246 -6.73 -0.55 -2.96
C ILE A 246 -6.97 -1.51 -1.78
N GLY A 247 -6.46 -1.20 -0.60
CA GLY A 247 -6.64 -2.02 0.60
C GLY A 247 -8.12 -2.17 0.99
N ARG A 248 -8.89 -1.10 0.92
CA ARG A 248 -10.35 -1.10 1.14
C ARG A 248 -11.07 -1.95 0.09
N ALA A 249 -10.65 -1.87 -1.16
CA ALA A 249 -11.24 -2.66 -2.24
C ALA A 249 -10.93 -4.16 -2.12
N LEU A 250 -9.75 -4.53 -1.61
CA LEU A 250 -9.34 -5.93 -1.45
C LEU A 250 -9.91 -6.57 -0.17
N TRP A 251 -9.82 -5.88 0.96
CA TRP A 251 -10.14 -6.44 2.29
C TRP A 251 -11.29 -5.74 3.01
N GLY A 252 -12.02 -4.87 2.30
CA GLY A 252 -13.28 -4.35 2.79
C GLY A 252 -14.33 -5.46 2.97
N PRO A 253 -15.44 -5.14 3.68
CA PRO A 253 -16.47 -6.12 4.02
C PRO A 253 -17.00 -6.89 2.80
N ARG A 254 -17.31 -8.18 2.98
CA ARG A 254 -17.64 -9.10 1.87
C ARG A 254 -18.94 -8.72 1.17
N GLU A 255 -19.89 -8.17 1.91
CA GLU A 255 -21.21 -7.74 1.45
C GLU A 255 -21.18 -6.49 0.53
N ARG A 256 -20.03 -5.82 0.40
CA ARG A 256 -19.89 -4.66 -0.47
C ARG A 256 -19.87 -5.07 -1.94
N SER A 257 -20.67 -4.37 -2.75
CA SER A 257 -20.80 -4.59 -4.19
C SER A 257 -19.49 -4.34 -4.94
N ARG A 258 -19.38 -4.90 -6.15
CA ARG A 258 -18.23 -4.62 -7.06
C ARG A 258 -18.10 -3.12 -7.35
N MET A 259 -19.23 -2.42 -7.51
CA MET A 259 -19.25 -0.97 -7.74
C MET A 259 -18.64 -0.19 -6.58
N TRP A 260 -18.94 -0.61 -5.33
CA TRP A 260 -18.31 0.02 -4.16
C TRP A 260 -16.78 -0.18 -4.18
N ARG A 261 -16.30 -1.37 -4.54
CA ARG A 261 -14.86 -1.68 -4.62
C ARG A 261 -14.17 -0.84 -5.69
N PHE A 262 -14.76 -0.74 -6.89
CA PHE A 262 -14.28 0.16 -7.93
C PHE A 262 -14.28 1.61 -7.46
N GLY A 263 -15.35 2.05 -6.78
CA GLY A 263 -15.41 3.38 -6.17
C GLY A 263 -14.30 3.65 -5.16
N GLN A 264 -13.84 2.64 -4.40
CA GLN A 264 -12.68 2.81 -3.52
C GLN A 264 -11.38 2.99 -4.31
N VAL A 265 -11.13 2.15 -5.33
CA VAL A 265 -9.91 2.24 -6.15
C VAL A 265 -9.86 3.55 -6.92
N PHE A 266 -10.92 3.88 -7.66
CA PHE A 266 -10.95 5.10 -8.47
C PHE A 266 -11.10 6.36 -7.64
N GLY A 267 -11.90 6.35 -6.58
CA GLY A 267 -12.08 7.53 -5.73
C GLY A 267 -10.79 7.94 -5.02
N TRP A 268 -10.14 7.00 -4.32
CA TRP A 268 -8.88 7.29 -3.64
C TRP A 268 -7.68 7.37 -4.58
N GLY A 269 -7.68 6.59 -5.66
CA GLY A 269 -6.68 6.71 -6.72
C GLY A 269 -6.72 8.08 -7.38
N PHE A 270 -7.92 8.58 -7.72
CA PHE A 270 -8.10 9.94 -8.23
C PHE A 270 -7.74 10.99 -7.19
N ALA A 271 -8.04 10.79 -5.91
CA ALA A 271 -7.64 11.74 -4.86
C ALA A 271 -6.11 11.88 -4.75
N GLY A 272 -5.37 10.76 -4.72
CA GLY A 272 -3.90 10.78 -4.74
C GLY A 272 -3.35 11.42 -6.02
N PHE A 273 -3.87 11.01 -7.18
CA PHE A 273 -3.52 11.60 -8.47
C PHE A 273 -3.80 13.10 -8.55
N ALA A 274 -4.97 13.57 -8.13
CA ALA A 274 -5.34 14.98 -8.22
C ALA A 274 -4.46 15.85 -7.33
N LEU A 275 -4.13 15.40 -6.12
CA LEU A 275 -3.21 16.11 -5.25
C LEU A 275 -1.81 16.19 -5.87
N HIS A 276 -1.28 15.08 -6.38
CA HIS A 276 0.01 15.06 -7.06
C HIS A 276 0.01 15.93 -8.32
N PHE A 277 -1.05 15.85 -9.11
CA PHE A 277 -1.22 16.66 -10.31
C PHE A 277 -1.22 18.15 -9.97
N LEU A 278 -2.01 18.57 -8.98
CA LEU A 278 -2.05 19.96 -8.50
C LEU A 278 -0.71 20.44 -7.93
N TRP A 279 0.03 19.56 -7.25
CA TRP A 279 1.38 19.86 -6.77
C TRP A 279 2.34 20.18 -7.92
N ASN A 280 2.22 19.45 -9.03
CA ASN A 280 3.09 19.58 -10.19
C ASN A 280 2.61 20.60 -11.23
N ILE A 281 1.50 21.30 -11.03
CA ILE A 281 1.12 22.41 -11.93
C ILE A 281 2.16 23.52 -11.80
N SER A 282 2.61 24.06 -12.94
CA SER A 282 3.56 25.17 -13.00
C SER A 282 2.85 26.51 -12.70
N TRP A 283 2.33 26.64 -11.48
CA TRP A 283 1.56 27.81 -11.03
C TRP A 283 2.35 29.12 -11.23
N PRO A 284 1.69 30.19 -11.69
CA PRO A 284 2.34 31.49 -11.81
C PRO A 284 2.61 32.09 -10.42
N GLU A 285 3.74 32.77 -10.28
CA GLU A 285 4.00 33.56 -9.07
C GLU A 285 3.03 34.76 -8.98
N PRO A 286 2.57 35.14 -7.76
CA PRO A 286 2.96 34.62 -6.45
C PRO A 286 2.12 33.41 -5.95
N ALA A 287 1.25 32.84 -6.79
CA ALA A 287 0.28 31.83 -6.36
C ALA A 287 0.90 30.44 -6.10
N ALA A 288 2.09 30.17 -6.64
CA ALA A 288 2.73 28.85 -6.59
C ALA A 288 2.91 28.34 -5.16
N LEU A 289 3.54 29.13 -4.29
CA LEU A 289 3.77 28.73 -2.90
C LEU A 289 2.46 28.45 -2.16
N PHE A 290 1.44 29.27 -2.36
CA PHE A 290 0.12 29.08 -1.72
C PHE A 290 -0.57 27.81 -2.21
N ALA A 291 -0.53 27.54 -3.51
CA ALA A 291 -1.10 26.34 -4.10
C ALA A 291 -0.38 25.07 -3.60
N MET A 292 0.94 25.07 -3.61
CA MET A 292 1.77 23.97 -3.11
C MET A 292 1.48 23.70 -1.62
N ALA A 293 1.50 24.75 -0.78
CA ALA A 293 1.19 24.62 0.64
C ALA A 293 -0.23 24.08 0.88
N ALA A 294 -1.23 24.57 0.13
CA ALA A 294 -2.60 24.09 0.24
C ALA A 294 -2.72 22.60 -0.13
N VAL A 295 -2.07 22.16 -1.20
CA VAL A 295 -2.04 20.75 -1.62
C VAL A 295 -1.39 19.87 -0.56
N TRP A 296 -0.24 20.30 -0.02
CA TRP A 296 0.47 19.54 1.01
C TRP A 296 -0.37 19.41 2.29
N VAL A 297 -0.93 20.52 2.80
CA VAL A 297 -1.79 20.52 3.99
C VAL A 297 -3.02 19.64 3.77
N ALA A 298 -3.69 19.76 2.62
CA ALA A 298 -4.87 18.96 2.30
C ALA A 298 -4.52 17.46 2.22
N GLY A 299 -3.42 17.11 1.58
CA GLY A 299 -2.94 15.73 1.47
C GLY A 299 -2.59 15.12 2.82
N VAL A 300 -1.79 15.82 3.64
CA VAL A 300 -1.41 15.38 4.98
C VAL A 300 -2.65 15.23 5.86
N ALA A 301 -3.58 16.19 5.83
CA ALA A 301 -4.83 16.11 6.59
C ALA A 301 -5.68 14.90 6.16
N ALA A 302 -5.77 14.63 4.86
CA ALA A 302 -6.48 13.46 4.34
C ALA A 302 -5.83 12.14 4.79
N LEU A 303 -4.50 12.01 4.67
CA LEU A 303 -3.77 10.81 5.10
C LEU A 303 -3.89 10.61 6.62
N ALA A 304 -3.67 11.66 7.40
CA ALA A 304 -3.80 11.62 8.86
C ALA A 304 -5.21 11.22 9.29
N THR A 305 -6.24 11.71 8.59
CA THR A 305 -7.63 11.31 8.83
C THR A 305 -7.84 9.81 8.55
N CYS A 306 -7.25 9.27 7.48
CA CYS A 306 -7.31 7.84 7.18
C CYS A 306 -6.64 7.00 8.29
N PHE A 307 -5.43 7.36 8.72
CA PHE A 307 -4.76 6.69 9.84
C PHE A 307 -5.55 6.80 11.14
N TYR A 308 -6.03 7.99 11.49
CA TYR A 308 -6.82 8.21 12.70
C TYR A 308 -8.08 7.34 12.74
N ARG A 309 -8.80 7.23 11.61
CA ARG A 309 -10.00 6.40 11.52
C ARG A 309 -9.68 4.91 11.74
N GLU A 310 -8.61 4.41 11.14
CA GLU A 310 -8.18 3.02 11.29
C GLU A 310 -7.66 2.74 12.70
N GLU A 311 -6.85 3.63 13.28
CA GLU A 311 -6.38 3.55 14.66
C GLU A 311 -7.53 3.55 15.67
N LYS A 312 -8.53 4.41 15.47
CA LYS A 312 -9.73 4.47 16.32
C LYS A 312 -10.53 3.18 16.23
N ALA A 313 -10.72 2.64 15.02
CA ALA A 313 -11.42 1.37 14.83
C ALA A 313 -10.69 0.21 15.53
N LEU A 314 -9.36 0.15 15.41
CA LEU A 314 -8.53 -0.86 16.08
C LEU A 314 -8.61 -0.74 17.61
N ARG A 315 -8.62 0.48 18.15
CA ARG A 315 -8.80 0.74 19.59
C ARG A 315 -10.13 0.20 20.12
N GLN A 316 -11.22 0.43 19.40
CA GLN A 316 -12.55 -0.03 19.81
C GLN A 316 -12.63 -1.56 19.84
N VAL A 317 -12.02 -2.23 18.87
CA VAL A 317 -11.96 -3.69 18.85
C VAL A 317 -11.14 -4.22 20.03
N GLU A 318 -9.98 -3.62 20.33
CA GLU A 318 -9.13 -4.06 21.46
C GLU A 318 -9.77 -3.80 22.84
N GLY A 319 -10.49 -2.67 23.00
CA GLY A 319 -11.16 -2.33 24.26
C GLY A 319 -12.50 -3.05 24.50
N GLY A 320 -13.15 -3.56 23.46
CA GLY A 320 -14.38 -4.34 23.57
C GLY A 320 -14.19 -5.74 24.15
N PHE A 321 -12.95 -6.23 24.26
CA PHE A 321 -12.61 -7.51 24.90
C PHE A 321 -12.27 -7.37 26.40
N SER A 322 -12.41 -6.17 26.97
CA SER A 322 -12.04 -5.88 28.37
C SER A 322 -13.21 -5.59 29.32
N GLU A 323 -14.46 -5.85 28.92
CA GLU A 323 -15.58 -5.92 29.88
C GLU A 323 -15.97 -7.38 30.14
N PRO A 324 -15.83 -7.87 31.39
CA PRO A 324 -16.24 -9.23 31.79
C PRO A 324 -17.77 -9.40 31.88
#